data_AF-A0A1X0T9H7-F1
#
_entry.id   AF-A0A1X0T9H7-F1
#
_cell.length_a   1.000
_cell.length_b   1.000
_cell.length_c   1.000
_cell.angle_alpha   90.00
_cell.angle_beta   90.00
_cell.angle_gamma   90.00
#
_symmetry.space_group_name_H-M   'P 1'
#
loop_
_entity.id
_entity.type
_entity.pdbx_description
1 polymer ?
#
loop_
_entity_poly.entity_id
_entity_poly.type
_entity_poly.pdbx_seq_one_letter_code
_entity_poly.pdbx_strand_id
1 'polypeptide(L)'
;MEEARVRRVLNEIFDACVDAAHPKAILPAHLPEPPAGRVVVLAAGKAAASMAAAAVAHYDRGLEPGRIIGIAVTRDGYALPAAPIRVVEAGHPLPNEAGLAATRAVLELAAGAGPDDLVLALISGGGSANWLAPAPGVSLADKQAVTKALLRSGAGIDEINCVRKHLSRIKGGRLAAAARAGGARLVTLAISDVPGDDPSVIASGPTVPDRTTLADARAIVERRAIALPESCRAALDDPANESPKPGDAAFDGAQFTIVATPAEALAAAERAARAAGYEVLNLGADVEGEAREVATEHARLALDARARGEKLAILSGGELTVTIRGEGKGGPNQEYALALAVALDGADGIAALSGDTDGTDGGTGLATDPAGAFVLSSTLQRARAAGIDPAAALADNDSTGFFATIGDLLQPGPTHTNVNDCRVILVG
;
A
#
# COMPACT_ATOMS: atom_id res chain seq x y z
N MET A 1 16.25 -30.55 7.36
CA MET A 1 15.23 -31.01 6.37
C MET A 1 13.83 -30.56 6.76
N GLU A 2 13.45 -30.64 8.04
CA GLU A 2 12.15 -30.19 8.55
C GLU A 2 11.92 -28.68 8.41
N GLU A 3 12.85 -27.84 8.87
CA GLU A 3 12.73 -26.38 8.75
C GLU A 3 12.64 -25.89 7.29
N ALA A 4 13.39 -26.52 6.38
CA ALA A 4 13.32 -26.20 4.96
C ALA A 4 11.94 -26.54 4.36
N ARG A 5 11.28 -27.59 4.86
CA ARG A 5 9.89 -27.91 4.48
C ARG A 5 8.92 -26.87 5.03
N VAL A 6 9.07 -26.51 6.31
CA VAL A 6 8.20 -25.52 6.97
C VAL A 6 8.31 -24.16 6.30
N ARG A 7 9.53 -23.69 5.97
CA ARG A 7 9.73 -22.46 5.18
C ARG A 7 9.02 -22.48 3.84
N ARG A 8 9.06 -23.61 3.12
CA ARG A 8 8.34 -23.74 1.85
C ARG A 8 6.83 -23.57 2.04
N VAL A 9 6.25 -24.20 3.05
CA VAL A 9 4.81 -24.05 3.34
C VAL A 9 4.46 -22.61 3.72
N LEU A 10 5.27 -21.96 4.56
CA LEU A 10 5.08 -20.55 4.91
C LEU A 10 5.13 -19.65 3.66
N ASN A 11 6.10 -19.88 2.77
CA ASN A 11 6.19 -19.16 1.50
C ASN A 11 4.99 -19.42 0.59
N GLU A 12 4.58 -20.68 0.42
CA GLU A 12 3.41 -21.03 -0.40
C GLU A 12 2.13 -20.32 0.08
N ILE A 13 1.96 -20.15 1.40
CA ILE A 13 0.83 -19.42 1.98
C ILE A 13 0.96 -17.91 1.73
N PHE A 14 2.15 -17.34 1.91
CA PHE A 14 2.42 -15.92 1.65
C PHE A 14 2.26 -15.58 0.16
N ASP A 15 2.84 -16.38 -0.72
CA ASP A 15 2.77 -16.24 -2.17
C ASP A 15 1.30 -16.34 -2.64
N ALA A 16 0.49 -17.24 -2.06
CA ALA A 16 -0.94 -17.31 -2.35
C ALA A 16 -1.69 -16.01 -1.99
N CYS A 17 -1.28 -15.32 -0.92
CA CYS A 17 -1.81 -14.01 -0.56
C CYS A 17 -1.46 -12.95 -1.61
N VAL A 18 -0.17 -12.89 -1.99
CA VAL A 18 0.35 -11.94 -2.98
C VAL A 18 -0.28 -12.16 -4.36
N ASP A 19 -0.31 -13.42 -4.83
CA ASP A 19 -0.83 -13.79 -6.15
C ASP A 19 -2.32 -13.47 -6.31
N ALA A 20 -3.10 -13.60 -5.23
CA ALA A 20 -4.53 -13.28 -5.23
C ALA A 20 -4.81 -11.79 -5.48
N ALA A 21 -3.87 -10.91 -5.15
CA ALA A 21 -3.95 -9.48 -5.41
C ALA A 21 -3.09 -9.03 -6.60
N HIS A 22 -2.42 -9.95 -7.30
CA HIS A 22 -1.49 -9.55 -8.36
C HIS A 22 -2.25 -9.03 -9.60
N PRO A 23 -1.92 -7.82 -10.12
CA PRO A 23 -2.68 -7.17 -11.20
C PRO A 23 -2.92 -8.02 -12.45
N LYS A 24 -1.94 -8.84 -12.83
CA LYS A 24 -2.04 -9.78 -13.97
C LYS A 24 -3.19 -10.79 -13.84
N ALA A 25 -3.52 -11.22 -12.63
CA ALA A 25 -4.58 -12.20 -12.38
C ALA A 25 -5.95 -11.54 -12.30
N ILE A 26 -6.04 -10.37 -11.66
CA ILE A 26 -7.32 -9.74 -11.31
C ILE A 26 -7.82 -8.76 -12.39
N LEU A 27 -6.96 -7.92 -12.96
CA LEU A 27 -7.40 -6.82 -13.83
C LEU A 27 -8.15 -7.27 -15.09
N PRO A 28 -7.76 -8.34 -15.82
CA PRO A 28 -8.40 -8.70 -17.07
C PRO A 28 -9.92 -8.89 -16.99
N ALA A 29 -10.45 -9.32 -15.84
CA ALA A 29 -11.88 -9.53 -15.63
C ALA A 29 -12.67 -8.22 -15.41
N HIS A 30 -11.98 -7.12 -15.11
CA HIS A 30 -12.59 -5.83 -14.78
C HIS A 30 -12.32 -4.74 -15.82
N LEU A 31 -11.41 -4.98 -16.77
CA LEU A 31 -11.09 -4.02 -17.82
C LEU A 31 -12.30 -3.88 -18.76
N PRO A 32 -12.77 -2.65 -19.05
CA PRO A 32 -13.89 -2.43 -19.94
C PRO A 32 -13.51 -2.75 -21.39
N GLU A 33 -14.53 -3.01 -22.22
CA GLU A 33 -14.37 -3.12 -23.67
C GLU A 33 -13.64 -1.89 -24.25
N PRO A 34 -12.83 -2.07 -25.30
CA PRO A 34 -12.10 -0.97 -25.91
C PRO A 34 -13.06 0.13 -26.43
N PRO A 35 -12.77 1.41 -26.20
CA PRO A 35 -13.63 2.51 -26.66
C PRO A 35 -13.50 2.70 -28.19
N ALA A 36 -14.16 3.72 -28.76
CA ALA A 36 -13.94 4.10 -30.16
C ALA A 36 -12.61 4.85 -30.36
N GLY A 37 -12.25 5.70 -29.39
CA GLY A 37 -11.04 6.51 -29.35
C GLY A 37 -9.85 5.83 -28.66
N ARG A 38 -9.16 6.51 -27.76
CA ARG A 38 -7.95 6.02 -27.09
C ARG A 38 -8.28 5.43 -25.73
N VAL A 39 -7.44 4.50 -25.27
CA VAL A 39 -7.37 4.12 -23.86
C VAL A 39 -6.22 4.92 -23.22
N VAL A 40 -6.58 5.85 -22.34
CA VAL A 40 -5.66 6.70 -21.58
C VAL A 40 -5.46 6.09 -20.20
N VAL A 41 -4.36 5.35 -20.03
CA VAL A 41 -4.03 4.65 -18.78
C VAL A 41 -3.29 5.59 -17.84
N LEU A 42 -3.89 5.89 -16.68
CA LEU A 42 -3.31 6.72 -15.65
C LEU A 42 -3.15 5.87 -14.39
N ALA A 43 -1.93 5.45 -14.07
CA ALA A 43 -1.68 4.54 -12.94
C ALA A 43 -0.87 5.19 -11.82
N ALA A 44 -1.21 4.88 -10.56
CA ALA A 44 -0.44 5.28 -9.39
C ALA A 44 -0.47 4.27 -8.24
N GLY A 45 0.63 4.25 -7.48
CA GLY A 45 0.83 3.37 -6.32
C GLY A 45 1.87 2.28 -6.57
N LYS A 46 2.10 1.45 -5.55
CA LYS A 46 3.08 0.34 -5.51
C LYS A 46 2.82 -0.68 -6.64
N ALA A 47 1.57 -0.86 -7.05
CA ALA A 47 1.18 -1.76 -8.14
C ALA A 47 1.08 -1.06 -9.51
N ALA A 48 1.33 0.25 -9.63
CA ALA A 48 1.00 1.03 -10.83
C ALA A 48 1.63 0.47 -12.11
N ALA A 49 2.90 0.08 -12.05
CA ALA A 49 3.62 -0.45 -13.21
C ALA A 49 3.05 -1.82 -13.65
N SER A 50 2.73 -2.70 -12.70
CA SER A 50 2.12 -4.02 -12.99
C SER A 50 0.67 -3.88 -13.47
N MET A 51 -0.10 -2.96 -12.89
CA MET A 51 -1.44 -2.65 -13.36
C MET A 51 -1.44 -2.10 -14.80
N ALA A 52 -0.52 -1.18 -15.11
CA ALA A 52 -0.36 -0.66 -16.46
C ALA A 52 0.06 -1.75 -17.45
N ALA A 53 1.01 -2.61 -17.09
CA ALA A 53 1.45 -3.72 -17.92
C ALA A 53 0.30 -4.72 -18.20
N ALA A 54 -0.51 -5.03 -17.19
CA ALA A 54 -1.69 -5.89 -17.36
C ALA A 54 -2.75 -5.25 -18.27
N ALA A 55 -2.99 -3.93 -18.15
CA ALA A 55 -3.91 -3.21 -19.02
C ALA A 55 -3.42 -3.19 -20.48
N VAL A 56 -2.12 -2.94 -20.70
CA VAL A 56 -1.52 -3.03 -22.05
C VAL A 56 -1.71 -4.44 -22.61
N ALA A 57 -1.33 -5.48 -21.87
CA ALA A 57 -1.42 -6.87 -22.35
C ALA A 57 -2.86 -7.29 -22.71
N HIS A 58 -3.86 -6.71 -22.03
CA HIS A 58 -5.27 -6.92 -22.33
C HIS A 58 -5.68 -6.23 -23.64
N TYR A 59 -5.37 -4.94 -23.80
CA TYR A 59 -5.83 -4.15 -24.94
C TYR A 59 -5.01 -4.32 -26.22
N ASP A 60 -3.73 -4.70 -26.12
CA ASP A 60 -2.83 -4.92 -27.26
C ASP A 60 -3.34 -5.99 -28.24
N ARG A 61 -4.23 -6.89 -27.77
CA ARG A 61 -4.86 -7.93 -28.59
C ARG A 61 -6.02 -7.45 -29.45
N GLY A 62 -6.54 -6.25 -29.21
CA GLY A 62 -7.79 -5.76 -29.82
C GLY A 62 -7.77 -4.30 -30.30
N LEU A 63 -6.66 -3.58 -30.11
CA LEU A 63 -6.53 -2.18 -30.50
C LEU A 63 -5.42 -1.97 -31.54
N GLU A 64 -5.67 -1.05 -32.46
CA GLU A 64 -4.64 -0.57 -33.39
C GLU A 64 -3.45 0.07 -32.64
N PRO A 65 -2.21 -0.07 -33.15
CA PRO A 65 -1.04 0.56 -32.56
C PRO A 65 -1.24 2.06 -32.34
N GLY A 66 -0.83 2.55 -31.16
CA GLY A 66 -0.95 3.97 -30.79
C GLY A 66 -2.28 4.40 -30.18
N ARG A 67 -3.27 3.49 -30.06
CA ARG A 67 -4.53 3.76 -29.34
C ARG A 67 -4.42 3.64 -27.82
N ILE A 68 -3.32 3.08 -27.32
CA ILE A 68 -3.02 2.98 -25.88
C ILE A 68 -1.94 4.02 -25.56
N ILE A 69 -2.24 4.94 -24.66
CA ILE A 69 -1.31 5.97 -24.17
C ILE A 69 -1.44 6.08 -22.66
N GLY A 70 -0.42 6.63 -22.00
CA GLY A 70 -0.56 6.88 -20.56
C GLY A 70 0.73 7.00 -19.80
N ILE A 71 0.58 7.12 -18.49
CA ILE A 71 1.66 7.24 -17.52
C ILE A 71 1.34 6.39 -16.30
N ALA A 72 2.31 5.59 -15.86
CA ALA A 72 2.27 4.89 -14.59
C ALA A 72 3.31 5.51 -13.65
N VAL A 73 2.90 5.96 -12.46
CA VAL A 73 3.80 6.52 -11.45
C VAL A 73 3.89 5.54 -10.29
N THR A 74 5.05 4.91 -10.13
CA THR A 74 5.33 3.94 -9.06
C THR A 74 6.43 4.47 -8.15
N ARG A 75 6.71 3.78 -7.05
CA ARG A 75 7.86 4.09 -6.18
C ARG A 75 9.18 3.66 -6.81
N ASP A 76 10.29 4.24 -6.35
CA ASP A 76 11.63 3.83 -6.76
C ASP A 76 11.86 2.33 -6.48
N GLY A 77 12.48 1.62 -7.44
CA GLY A 77 12.74 0.18 -7.39
C GLY A 77 11.60 -0.70 -7.89
N TYR A 78 10.44 -0.14 -8.25
CA TYR A 78 9.23 -0.88 -8.61
C TYR A 78 8.86 -0.75 -10.10
N ALA A 79 9.75 -0.17 -10.93
CA ALA A 79 9.53 -0.10 -12.36
C ALA A 79 9.35 -1.49 -13.00
N LEU A 80 8.43 -1.56 -13.97
CA LEU A 80 8.22 -2.71 -14.84
C LEU A 80 8.03 -2.24 -16.28
N PRO A 81 8.44 -3.03 -17.30
CA PRO A 81 8.09 -2.73 -18.69
C PRO A 81 6.57 -2.71 -18.90
N ALA A 82 6.04 -1.58 -19.36
CA ALA A 82 4.62 -1.40 -19.67
C ALA A 82 4.41 -0.63 -20.99
N ALA A 83 5.35 -0.70 -21.93
CA ALA A 83 5.26 0.03 -23.20
C ALA A 83 3.93 -0.29 -23.93
N PRO A 84 3.20 0.72 -24.46
CA PRO A 84 3.64 2.11 -24.69
C PRO A 84 3.49 3.06 -23.49
N ILE A 85 3.02 2.59 -22.33
CA ILE A 85 2.85 3.41 -21.13
C ILE A 85 4.21 3.80 -20.56
N ARG A 86 4.41 5.10 -20.32
CA ARG A 86 5.62 5.60 -19.66
C ARG A 86 5.55 5.28 -18.17
N VAL A 87 6.46 4.45 -17.68
CA VAL A 87 6.62 4.20 -16.24
C VAL A 87 7.60 5.22 -15.65
N VAL A 88 7.20 5.90 -14.59
CA VAL A 88 7.99 6.89 -13.86
C VAL A 88 8.12 6.42 -12.42
N GLU A 89 9.35 6.35 -11.95
CA GLU A 89 9.67 6.13 -10.54
C GLU A 89 9.69 7.49 -9.82
N ALA A 90 9.01 7.54 -8.68
CA ALA A 90 8.86 8.73 -7.86
C ALA A 90 9.11 8.41 -6.39
N GLY A 91 9.59 9.41 -5.66
CA GLY A 91 9.95 9.26 -4.26
C GLY A 91 8.76 8.86 -3.39
N HIS A 92 8.96 7.82 -2.59
CA HIS A 92 8.02 7.34 -1.58
C HIS A 92 8.82 6.97 -0.31
N PRO A 93 8.38 7.39 0.90
CA PRO A 93 7.16 8.14 1.21
C PRO A 93 7.29 9.66 0.96
N LEU A 94 8.50 10.16 0.68
CA LEU A 94 8.77 11.58 0.45
C LEU A 94 8.69 11.94 -1.04
N PRO A 95 7.74 12.79 -1.46
CA PRO A 95 7.58 13.17 -2.86
C PRO A 95 8.79 13.92 -3.43
N ASN A 96 9.07 13.73 -4.72
CA ASN A 96 10.16 14.39 -5.45
C ASN A 96 9.68 15.08 -6.75
N GLU A 97 10.59 15.78 -7.44
CA GLU A 97 10.30 16.48 -8.69
C GLU A 97 9.84 15.56 -9.83
N ALA A 98 10.32 14.30 -9.86
CA ALA A 98 9.87 13.31 -10.84
C ALA A 98 8.37 13.02 -10.70
N GLY A 99 7.90 12.83 -9.46
CA GLY A 99 6.47 12.67 -9.16
C GLY A 99 5.65 13.91 -9.54
N LEU A 100 6.17 15.12 -9.29
CA LEU A 100 5.49 16.38 -9.65
C LEU A 100 5.33 16.52 -11.19
N ALA A 101 6.41 16.31 -11.93
CA ALA A 101 6.40 16.37 -13.39
C ALA A 101 5.50 15.31 -14.02
N ALA A 102 5.52 14.08 -13.49
CA ALA A 102 4.66 12.99 -13.95
C ALA A 102 3.18 13.29 -13.66
N THR A 103 2.86 13.79 -12.46
CA THR A 103 1.47 14.11 -12.09
C THR A 103 0.92 15.26 -12.93
N ARG A 104 1.74 16.24 -13.30
CA ARG A 104 1.33 17.29 -14.25
C ARG A 104 0.93 16.68 -15.60
N ALA A 105 1.75 15.79 -16.15
CA ALA A 105 1.44 15.13 -17.42
C ALA A 105 0.22 14.19 -17.32
N VAL A 106 -0.01 13.54 -16.16
CA VAL A 106 -1.23 12.78 -15.89
C VAL A 106 -2.48 13.66 -15.97
N LEU A 107 -2.46 14.85 -15.36
CA LEU A 107 -3.57 15.80 -15.41
C LEU A 107 -3.80 16.35 -16.83
N GLU A 108 -2.72 16.60 -17.59
CA GLU A 108 -2.81 17.03 -18.99
C GLU A 108 -3.44 15.94 -19.88
N LEU A 109 -3.05 14.68 -19.70
CA LEU A 109 -3.64 13.54 -20.42
C LEU A 109 -5.12 13.34 -20.07
N ALA A 110 -5.48 13.46 -18.79
CA ALA A 110 -6.89 13.38 -18.38
C ALA A 110 -7.71 14.51 -19.01
N ALA A 111 -7.25 15.75 -18.93
CA ALA A 111 -7.95 16.91 -19.49
C ALA A 111 -8.04 16.91 -21.02
N GLY A 112 -7.06 16.28 -21.70
CA GLY A 112 -7.03 16.16 -23.16
C GLY A 112 -7.75 14.92 -23.73
N ALA A 113 -8.40 14.12 -22.89
CA ALA A 113 -9.18 12.96 -23.32
C ALA A 113 -10.58 13.39 -23.79
N GLY A 114 -10.96 13.00 -25.00
CA GLY A 114 -12.22 13.36 -25.64
C GLY A 114 -13.38 12.40 -25.31
N PRO A 115 -14.59 12.66 -25.83
CA PRO A 115 -15.79 11.86 -25.55
C PRO A 115 -15.72 10.42 -26.07
N ASP A 116 -14.90 10.15 -27.08
CA ASP A 116 -14.66 8.80 -27.61
C ASP A 116 -13.55 8.06 -26.85
N ASP A 117 -12.82 8.73 -25.95
CA ASP A 117 -11.73 8.15 -25.19
C ASP A 117 -12.22 7.53 -23.88
N LEU A 118 -11.46 6.55 -23.40
CA LEU A 118 -11.55 6.01 -22.04
C LEU A 118 -10.37 6.52 -21.22
N VAL A 119 -10.64 7.21 -20.12
CA VAL A 119 -9.66 7.42 -19.05
C VAL A 119 -9.77 6.24 -18.08
N LEU A 120 -8.72 5.43 -18.03
CA LEU A 120 -8.59 4.29 -17.13
C LEU A 120 -7.64 4.65 -16.00
N ALA A 121 -8.20 4.95 -14.83
CA ALA A 121 -7.44 5.20 -13.61
C ALA A 121 -7.15 3.88 -12.88
N LEU A 122 -5.87 3.53 -12.74
CA LEU A 122 -5.42 2.31 -12.07
C LEU A 122 -4.72 2.69 -10.76
N ILE A 123 -5.35 2.42 -9.63
CA ILE A 123 -4.92 2.97 -8.34
C ILE A 123 -4.57 1.83 -7.39
N SER A 124 -3.48 1.99 -6.65
CA SER A 124 -3.10 1.10 -5.54
C SER A 124 -2.49 1.91 -4.40
N GLY A 125 -2.15 1.21 -3.33
CA GLY A 125 -1.44 1.76 -2.19
C GLY A 125 -0.23 2.61 -2.53
N GLY A 126 0.01 3.67 -1.76
CA GLY A 126 1.08 4.65 -2.03
C GLY A 126 0.75 5.71 -3.10
N GLY A 127 -0.40 5.61 -3.79
CA GLY A 127 -0.80 6.58 -4.82
C GLY A 127 -0.91 8.03 -4.32
N SER A 128 -1.17 8.24 -3.03
CA SER A 128 -1.17 9.57 -2.40
C SER A 128 0.19 10.29 -2.51
N ALA A 129 1.30 9.55 -2.43
CA ALA A 129 2.65 10.09 -2.54
C ALA A 129 3.10 10.20 -4.02
N ASN A 130 2.73 9.23 -4.86
CA ASN A 130 3.08 9.24 -6.29
C ASN A 130 2.38 10.36 -7.07
N TRP A 131 1.09 10.58 -6.84
CA TRP A 131 0.31 11.63 -7.50
C TRP A 131 0.33 12.95 -6.72
N LEU A 132 1.44 13.65 -6.88
CA LEU A 132 1.72 14.93 -6.26
C LEU A 132 1.40 16.09 -7.21
N ALA A 133 0.33 16.81 -6.92
CA ALA A 133 0.06 18.10 -7.55
C ALA A 133 -0.43 19.09 -6.48
N PRO A 134 0.41 20.02 -5.98
CA PRO A 134 -0.02 21.10 -5.09
C PRO A 134 -1.13 21.96 -5.73
N ALA A 135 -1.96 22.58 -4.89
CA ALA A 135 -2.93 23.60 -5.33
C ALA A 135 -2.22 24.75 -6.08
N PRO A 136 -2.92 25.49 -6.98
CA PRO A 136 -2.33 26.67 -7.63
C PRO A 136 -1.72 27.62 -6.60
N GLY A 137 -0.50 28.09 -6.84
CA GLY A 137 0.23 28.98 -5.93
C GLY A 137 0.92 28.29 -4.74
N VAL A 138 0.63 27.02 -4.44
CA VAL A 138 1.26 26.26 -3.35
C VAL A 138 2.53 25.58 -3.86
N SER A 139 3.66 25.80 -3.18
CA SER A 139 4.91 25.10 -3.49
C SER A 139 4.93 23.68 -2.93
N LEU A 140 5.79 22.82 -3.47
CA LEU A 140 6.01 21.48 -2.91
C LEU A 140 6.53 21.57 -1.46
N ALA A 141 7.47 22.47 -1.21
CA ALA A 141 8.04 22.68 0.12
C ALA A 141 6.98 23.08 1.16
N ASP A 142 6.05 23.99 0.80
CA ASP A 142 4.96 24.39 1.68
C ASP A 142 4.01 23.22 1.98
N LYS A 143 3.66 22.45 0.95
CA LYS A 143 2.80 21.26 1.11
C LYS A 143 3.44 20.19 2.01
N GLN A 144 4.76 19.99 1.89
CA GLN A 144 5.53 19.10 2.76
C GLN A 144 5.58 19.62 4.20
N ALA A 145 5.78 20.94 4.39
CA ALA A 145 5.80 21.57 5.70
C ALA A 145 4.46 21.38 6.44
N VAL A 146 3.33 21.60 5.77
CA VAL A 146 1.99 21.38 6.35
C VAL A 146 1.78 19.91 6.71
N THR A 147 2.14 18.98 5.83
CA THR A 147 2.02 17.54 6.10
C THR A 147 2.83 17.11 7.32
N LYS A 148 4.07 17.59 7.43
CA LYS A 148 4.95 17.32 8.58
C LYS A 148 4.40 17.91 9.88
N ALA A 149 3.82 19.10 9.82
CA ALA A 149 3.21 19.74 10.98
C ALA A 149 1.98 18.96 11.48
N LEU A 150 1.12 18.51 10.56
CA LEU A 150 -0.05 17.69 10.89
C LEU A 150 0.35 16.37 11.57
N LEU A 151 1.32 15.65 11.01
CA LEU A 151 1.85 14.41 11.60
C LEU A 151 2.39 14.65 13.02
N ARG A 152 3.18 15.72 13.21
CA ARG A 152 3.72 16.08 14.53
C ARG A 152 2.65 16.49 15.55
N SER A 153 1.49 16.95 15.10
CA SER A 153 0.37 17.31 15.97
C SER A 153 -0.47 16.12 16.44
N GLY A 154 -0.14 14.90 15.99
CA GLY A 154 -0.96 13.71 16.24
C GLY A 154 -2.33 13.81 15.55
N ALA A 155 -2.38 14.46 14.38
CA ALA A 155 -3.59 14.50 13.56
C ALA A 155 -3.91 13.09 13.05
N GLY A 156 -5.18 12.69 13.13
CA GLY A 156 -5.64 11.43 12.57
C GLY A 156 -5.56 11.44 11.05
N ILE A 157 -5.57 10.25 10.43
CA ILE A 157 -5.44 10.11 8.97
C ILE A 157 -6.53 10.87 8.21
N ASP A 158 -7.76 10.90 8.72
CA ASP A 158 -8.88 11.63 8.12
C ASP A 158 -8.68 13.14 8.11
N GLU A 159 -8.15 13.70 9.21
CA GLU A 159 -7.82 15.12 9.30
C GLU A 159 -6.70 15.49 8.32
N ILE A 160 -5.67 14.65 8.25
CA ILE A 160 -4.57 14.83 7.29
C ILE A 160 -5.10 14.78 5.87
N ASN A 161 -5.95 13.81 5.55
CA ASN A 161 -6.53 13.64 4.22
C ASN A 161 -7.44 14.81 3.84
N CYS A 162 -8.26 15.33 4.78
CA CYS A 162 -9.08 16.51 4.55
C CYS A 162 -8.22 17.72 4.12
N VAL A 163 -7.20 18.10 4.90
CA VAL A 163 -6.32 19.23 4.53
C VAL A 163 -5.54 18.95 3.24
N ARG A 164 -5.06 17.70 3.07
CA ARG A 164 -4.29 17.27 1.89
C ARG A 164 -5.11 17.36 0.60
N LYS A 165 -6.40 16.99 0.62
CA LYS A 165 -7.30 17.10 -0.53
C LYS A 165 -7.50 18.56 -0.94
N HIS A 166 -7.62 19.47 0.02
CA HIS A 166 -7.83 20.91 -0.25
C HIS A 166 -6.56 21.67 -0.63
N LEU A 167 -5.38 21.09 -0.44
CA LEU A 167 -4.09 21.63 -0.92
C LEU A 167 -3.58 20.89 -2.18
N SER A 168 -4.48 20.34 -2.99
CA SER A 168 -4.12 19.46 -4.10
C SER A 168 -4.95 19.69 -5.36
N ARG A 169 -4.31 19.60 -6.53
CA ARG A 169 -4.97 19.68 -7.86
C ARG A 169 -5.49 18.34 -8.39
N ILE A 170 -5.05 17.21 -7.83
CA ILE A 170 -5.44 15.86 -8.32
C ILE A 170 -6.33 15.07 -7.37
N LYS A 171 -6.20 15.29 -6.05
CA LYS A 171 -6.91 14.55 -4.99
C LYS A 171 -8.34 15.09 -4.79
N GLY A 172 -9.19 14.29 -4.13
CA GLY A 172 -10.56 14.67 -3.80
C GLY A 172 -11.41 14.93 -5.04
N GLY A 173 -11.49 13.96 -5.95
CA GLY A 173 -12.32 14.02 -7.15
C GLY A 173 -11.79 14.86 -8.31
N ARG A 174 -10.65 15.54 -8.14
CA ARG A 174 -10.15 16.47 -9.17
C ARG A 174 -9.56 15.78 -10.41
N LEU A 175 -9.13 14.53 -10.32
CA LEU A 175 -8.79 13.76 -11.52
C LEU A 175 -10.05 13.42 -12.34
N ALA A 176 -11.17 13.10 -11.67
CA ALA A 176 -12.46 12.91 -12.35
C ALA A 176 -12.91 14.21 -13.03
N ALA A 177 -12.81 15.35 -12.34
CA ALA A 177 -13.13 16.66 -12.92
C ALA A 177 -12.26 16.96 -14.16
N ALA A 178 -10.96 16.63 -14.12
CA ALA A 178 -10.08 16.80 -15.27
C ALA A 178 -10.51 15.92 -16.47
N ALA A 179 -10.78 14.63 -16.25
CA ALA A 179 -11.27 13.74 -17.31
C ALA A 179 -12.61 14.20 -17.89
N ARG A 180 -13.53 14.64 -17.02
CA ARG A 180 -14.85 15.13 -17.42
C ARG A 180 -14.78 16.41 -18.25
N ALA A 181 -13.80 17.28 -18.02
CA ALA A 181 -13.64 18.53 -18.77
C ALA A 181 -13.46 18.29 -20.28
N GLY A 182 -12.82 17.19 -20.68
CA GLY A 182 -12.70 16.77 -22.09
C GLY A 182 -13.86 15.91 -22.60
N GLY A 183 -14.79 15.53 -21.71
CA GLY A 183 -15.96 14.70 -22.02
C GLY A 183 -15.70 13.19 -21.95
N ALA A 184 -14.51 12.76 -21.56
CA ALA A 184 -14.13 11.34 -21.54
C ALA A 184 -14.86 10.54 -20.47
N ARG A 185 -15.06 9.24 -20.77
CA ARG A 185 -15.53 8.27 -19.78
C ARG A 185 -14.39 7.96 -18.81
N LEU A 186 -14.68 7.96 -17.50
CA LEU A 186 -13.73 7.58 -16.46
C LEU A 186 -14.09 6.21 -15.86
N VAL A 187 -13.14 5.29 -15.85
CA VAL A 187 -13.22 4.03 -15.11
C VAL A 187 -12.02 3.95 -14.16
N THR A 188 -12.29 3.72 -12.87
CA THR A 188 -11.26 3.50 -11.86
C THR A 188 -11.27 2.05 -11.40
N LEU A 189 -10.12 1.39 -11.48
CA LEU A 189 -9.88 0.08 -10.88
C LEU A 189 -8.84 0.24 -9.78
N ALA A 190 -9.21 -0.13 -8.55
CA ALA A 190 -8.38 0.09 -7.36
C ALA A 190 -8.00 -1.23 -6.68
N ILE A 191 -6.75 -1.35 -6.24
CA ILE A 191 -6.32 -2.33 -5.25
C ILE A 191 -6.30 -1.60 -3.91
N SER A 192 -7.07 -2.08 -2.95
CA SER A 192 -7.18 -1.45 -1.64
C SER A 192 -6.03 -1.87 -0.74
N ASP A 193 -5.43 -0.90 -0.06
CA ASP A 193 -4.50 -1.08 1.05
C ASP A 193 -4.97 -0.32 2.31
N VAL A 194 -6.25 0.04 2.36
CA VAL A 194 -6.82 0.87 3.43
C VAL A 194 -7.82 0.05 4.25
N PRO A 195 -7.80 0.17 5.58
CA PRO A 195 -8.81 -0.45 6.43
C PRO A 195 -10.22 -0.05 6.00
N GLY A 196 -11.12 -1.04 5.89
CA GLY A 196 -12.52 -0.84 5.50
C GLY A 196 -12.74 -0.40 4.04
N ASP A 197 -11.70 -0.41 3.21
CA ASP A 197 -11.78 -0.25 1.75
C ASP A 197 -12.49 1.05 1.27
N ASP A 198 -12.44 2.16 2.03
CA ASP A 198 -13.08 3.41 1.63
C ASP A 198 -12.40 4.03 0.38
N PRO A 199 -13.10 4.12 -0.78
CA PRO A 199 -12.58 4.75 -2.00
C PRO A 199 -12.06 6.19 -1.79
N SER A 200 -12.62 6.92 -0.82
CA SER A 200 -12.26 8.31 -0.53
C SER A 200 -10.89 8.45 0.13
N VAL A 201 -10.37 7.36 0.71
CA VAL A 201 -9.08 7.27 1.38
C VAL A 201 -8.02 6.74 0.43
N ILE A 202 -8.34 5.76 -0.41
CA ILE A 202 -7.42 5.18 -1.40
C ILE A 202 -6.85 6.29 -2.31
N ALA A 203 -5.52 6.48 -2.24
CA ALA A 203 -4.81 7.57 -2.92
C ALA A 203 -5.37 8.99 -2.69
N SER A 204 -6.08 9.21 -1.57
CA SER A 204 -6.85 10.42 -1.26
C SER A 204 -8.00 10.70 -2.25
N GLY A 205 -8.60 9.65 -2.80
CA GLY A 205 -9.82 9.68 -3.60
C GLY A 205 -9.75 10.61 -4.82
N PRO A 206 -8.80 10.47 -5.76
CA PRO A 206 -8.65 11.40 -6.89
C PRO A 206 -9.84 11.33 -7.88
N THR A 207 -10.57 10.22 -7.91
CA THR A 207 -11.67 9.96 -8.85
C THR A 207 -13.05 9.84 -8.18
N VAL A 208 -13.14 10.10 -6.87
CA VAL A 208 -14.38 10.00 -6.09
C VAL A 208 -14.69 11.33 -5.39
N PRO A 209 -15.97 11.62 -5.06
CA PRO A 209 -16.35 12.86 -4.40
C PRO A 209 -15.71 13.02 -3.02
N ASP A 210 -15.35 14.26 -2.69
CA ASP A 210 -14.87 14.62 -1.36
C ASP A 210 -16.02 15.18 -0.53
N ARG A 211 -16.29 14.57 0.62
CA ARG A 211 -17.36 15.00 1.54
C ARG A 211 -16.90 16.12 2.48
N THR A 212 -15.59 16.30 2.63
CA THR A 212 -15.01 17.37 3.45
C THR A 212 -14.98 18.67 2.67
N THR A 213 -14.85 19.80 3.36
CA THR A 213 -14.91 21.15 2.79
C THR A 213 -13.67 21.97 3.12
N LEU A 214 -13.49 23.10 2.43
CA LEU A 214 -12.48 24.09 2.82
C LEU A 214 -12.67 24.57 4.26
N ALA A 215 -13.92 24.64 4.75
CA ALA A 215 -14.22 25.01 6.13
C ALA A 215 -13.70 23.95 7.13
N ASP A 216 -13.88 22.66 6.83
CA ASP A 216 -13.35 21.57 7.65
C ASP A 216 -11.82 21.61 7.70
N ALA A 217 -11.19 21.82 6.54
CA ALA A 217 -9.73 21.93 6.44
C ALA A 217 -9.19 23.09 7.30
N ARG A 218 -9.81 24.28 7.23
CA ARG A 218 -9.44 25.41 8.08
C ARG A 218 -9.67 25.13 9.56
N ALA A 219 -10.78 24.49 9.93
CA ALA A 219 -11.07 24.12 11.31
C ALA A 219 -10.08 23.09 11.88
N ILE A 220 -9.59 22.15 11.05
CA ILE A 220 -8.53 21.21 11.42
C ILE A 220 -7.22 21.97 11.70
N VAL A 221 -6.81 22.85 10.78
CA VAL A 221 -5.58 23.65 10.92
C VAL A 221 -5.61 24.46 12.21
N GLU A 222 -6.74 25.11 12.51
CA GLU A 222 -6.93 25.89 13.73
C GLU A 222 -6.87 25.00 14.99
N ARG A 223 -7.68 23.93 15.02
CA ARG A 223 -7.74 22.99 16.16
C ARG A 223 -6.39 22.35 16.47
N ARG A 224 -5.60 22.05 15.44
CA ARG A 224 -4.27 21.45 15.56
C ARG A 224 -3.13 22.48 15.67
N ALA A 225 -3.47 23.78 15.73
CA ALA A 225 -2.54 24.90 15.82
C ALA A 225 -1.41 24.85 14.76
N ILE A 226 -1.76 24.47 13.53
CA ILE A 226 -0.79 24.32 12.44
C ILE A 226 -0.42 25.70 11.88
N ALA A 227 0.87 26.02 11.92
CA ALA A 227 1.39 27.21 11.26
C ALA A 227 1.40 27.02 9.74
N LEU A 228 0.42 27.60 9.05
CA LEU A 228 0.33 27.55 7.59
C LEU A 228 1.31 28.52 6.93
N PRO A 229 2.07 28.06 5.92
CA PRO A 229 2.66 28.96 4.92
C PRO A 229 1.59 29.82 4.25
N GLU A 230 1.96 31.03 3.83
CA GLU A 230 1.03 31.99 3.24
C GLU A 230 0.35 31.45 1.97
N SER A 231 1.10 30.73 1.14
CA SER A 231 0.57 30.07 -0.06
C SER A 231 -0.54 29.05 0.27
N CYS A 232 -0.37 28.26 1.33
CA CYS A 232 -1.36 27.30 1.80
C CYS A 232 -2.57 27.99 2.42
N ARG A 233 -2.37 29.08 3.16
CA ARG A 233 -3.47 29.90 3.71
C ARG A 233 -4.32 30.46 2.58
N ALA A 234 -3.69 31.12 1.60
CA ALA A 234 -4.39 31.66 0.43
C ALA A 234 -5.17 30.57 -0.32
N ALA A 235 -4.59 29.38 -0.51
CA ALA A 235 -5.28 28.26 -1.15
C ALA A 235 -6.48 27.74 -0.34
N LEU A 236 -6.40 27.72 0.99
CA LEU A 236 -7.53 27.32 1.83
C LEU A 236 -8.60 28.40 1.94
N ASP A 237 -8.27 29.67 1.74
CA ASP A 237 -9.21 30.79 1.80
C ASP A 237 -9.89 31.07 0.45
N ASP A 238 -9.37 30.55 -0.67
CA ASP A 238 -9.95 30.68 -2.00
C ASP A 238 -11.15 29.74 -2.21
N PRO A 239 -12.40 30.26 -2.36
CA PRO A 239 -13.57 29.43 -2.62
C PRO A 239 -13.50 28.65 -3.94
N ALA A 240 -12.73 29.12 -4.92
CA ALA A 240 -12.54 28.42 -6.20
C ALA A 240 -11.68 27.16 -6.06
N ASN A 241 -11.00 26.98 -4.93
CA ASN A 241 -10.19 25.80 -4.64
C ASN A 241 -10.98 24.69 -3.91
N GLU A 242 -12.30 24.80 -3.79
CA GLU A 242 -13.14 23.73 -3.22
C GLU A 242 -13.03 22.42 -4.05
N SER A 243 -13.10 21.27 -3.39
CA SER A 243 -13.11 19.96 -4.06
C SER A 243 -14.51 19.58 -4.57
N PRO A 244 -14.61 18.86 -5.71
CA PRO A 244 -15.88 18.32 -6.20
C PRO A 244 -16.65 17.51 -5.15
N LYS A 245 -17.92 17.85 -4.95
CA LYS A 245 -18.80 17.28 -3.91
C LYS A 245 -19.66 16.14 -4.45
N PRO A 246 -20.28 15.34 -3.57
CA PRO A 246 -21.32 14.39 -3.99
C PRO A 246 -22.41 15.10 -4.82
N GLY A 247 -22.71 14.59 -6.01
CA GLY A 247 -23.67 15.17 -6.95
C GLY A 247 -23.08 16.15 -7.97
N ASP A 248 -21.77 16.39 -7.95
CA ASP A 248 -21.08 17.18 -8.97
C ASP A 248 -21.05 16.45 -10.34
N ALA A 249 -21.25 17.18 -11.43
CA ALA A 249 -21.23 16.66 -12.80
C ALA A 249 -19.87 16.07 -13.22
N ALA A 250 -18.80 16.38 -12.46
CA ALA A 250 -17.49 15.74 -12.56
C ALA A 250 -17.55 14.20 -12.49
N PHE A 251 -18.58 13.65 -11.83
CA PHE A 251 -18.73 12.22 -11.61
C PHE A 251 -19.76 11.56 -12.55
N ASP A 252 -20.36 12.30 -13.49
CA ASP A 252 -21.32 11.75 -14.44
C ASP A 252 -20.70 10.61 -15.26
N GLY A 253 -21.25 9.41 -15.12
CA GLY A 253 -20.77 8.22 -15.84
C GLY A 253 -19.40 7.70 -15.38
N ALA A 254 -18.83 8.28 -14.31
CA ALA A 254 -17.63 7.75 -13.69
C ALA A 254 -17.92 6.43 -12.95
N GLN A 255 -17.02 5.47 -13.09
CA GLN A 255 -17.11 4.16 -12.43
C GLN A 255 -15.91 3.96 -11.51
N PHE A 256 -16.14 3.33 -10.36
CA PHE A 256 -15.09 2.96 -9.41
C PHE A 256 -15.33 1.54 -8.92
N THR A 257 -14.32 0.69 -9.06
CA THR A 257 -14.35 -0.71 -8.64
C THR A 257 -13.09 -1.03 -7.86
N ILE A 258 -13.24 -1.61 -6.67
CA ILE A 258 -12.14 -2.24 -5.95
C ILE A 258 -12.01 -3.66 -6.49
N VAL A 259 -10.84 -4.00 -7.04
CA VAL A 259 -10.58 -5.26 -7.75
C VAL A 259 -9.77 -6.25 -6.92
N ALA A 260 -9.22 -5.80 -5.80
CA ALA A 260 -8.62 -6.65 -4.77
C ALA A 260 -8.64 -5.92 -3.43
N THR A 261 -8.90 -6.70 -2.38
CA THR A 261 -8.92 -6.27 -0.97
C THR A 261 -7.95 -7.11 -0.13
N PRO A 262 -7.47 -6.60 1.02
CA PRO A 262 -6.72 -7.39 2.00
C PRO A 262 -7.45 -8.65 2.46
N ALA A 263 -8.77 -8.57 2.65
CA ALA A 263 -9.59 -9.71 3.05
C ALA A 263 -9.60 -10.85 2.02
N GLU A 264 -9.73 -10.54 0.73
CA GLU A 264 -9.71 -11.54 -0.34
C GLU A 264 -8.34 -12.20 -0.48
N ALA A 265 -7.26 -11.41 -0.33
CA ALA A 265 -5.90 -11.91 -0.35
C ALA A 265 -5.62 -12.84 0.85
N LEU A 266 -6.01 -12.45 2.06
CA LEU A 266 -5.87 -13.29 3.25
C LEU A 266 -6.71 -14.57 3.16
N ALA A 267 -7.88 -14.52 2.52
CA ALA A 267 -8.67 -15.72 2.25
C ALA A 267 -7.95 -16.69 1.29
N ALA A 268 -7.06 -16.22 0.41
CA ALA A 268 -6.22 -17.07 -0.43
C ALA A 268 -5.12 -17.77 0.38
N ALA A 269 -4.48 -17.04 1.31
CA ALA A 269 -3.57 -17.63 2.29
C ALA A 269 -4.29 -18.71 3.14
N GLU A 270 -5.52 -18.45 3.57
CA GLU A 270 -6.34 -19.44 4.29
C GLU A 270 -6.55 -20.72 3.47
N ARG A 271 -6.91 -20.61 2.18
CA ARG A 271 -7.06 -21.78 1.30
C ARG A 271 -5.75 -22.55 1.16
N ALA A 272 -4.61 -21.86 1.02
CA ALA A 272 -3.30 -22.48 0.94
C ALA A 272 -2.93 -23.21 2.25
N ALA A 273 -3.19 -22.60 3.41
CA ALA A 273 -2.94 -23.22 4.71
C ALA A 273 -3.80 -24.48 4.93
N ARG A 274 -5.08 -24.44 4.55
CA ARG A 274 -5.97 -25.61 4.57
C ARG A 274 -5.50 -26.71 3.62
N ALA A 275 -5.02 -26.35 2.43
CA ALA A 275 -4.44 -27.31 1.48
C ALA A 275 -3.15 -27.96 2.01
N ALA A 276 -2.37 -27.26 2.82
CA ALA A 276 -1.22 -27.81 3.56
C ALA A 276 -1.64 -28.67 4.79
N GLY A 277 -2.94 -28.80 5.03
CA GLY A 277 -3.54 -29.67 6.04
C GLY A 277 -3.54 -29.07 7.45
N TYR A 278 -3.61 -27.75 7.57
CA TYR A 278 -3.84 -27.06 8.84
C TYR A 278 -5.31 -26.69 8.98
N GLU A 279 -5.85 -26.76 10.20
CA GLU A 279 -7.00 -25.94 10.56
C GLU A 279 -6.60 -24.47 10.55
N VAL A 280 -7.54 -23.55 10.33
CA VAL A 280 -7.21 -22.12 10.23
C VAL A 280 -7.99 -21.30 11.25
N LEU A 281 -7.26 -20.48 12.00
CA LEU A 281 -7.77 -19.37 12.78
C LEU A 281 -7.41 -18.07 12.05
N ASN A 282 -8.39 -17.48 11.38
CA ASN A 282 -8.22 -16.20 10.68
C ASN A 282 -8.63 -15.05 11.60
N LEU A 283 -7.67 -14.21 11.98
CA LEU A 283 -7.85 -13.07 12.88
C LEU A 283 -8.32 -11.80 12.15
N GLY A 284 -8.49 -11.87 10.82
CA GLY A 284 -8.93 -10.75 9.99
C GLY A 284 -7.78 -10.04 9.28
N ALA A 285 -8.17 -9.16 8.34
CA ALA A 285 -7.26 -8.42 7.48
C ALA A 285 -7.04 -6.96 7.91
N ASP A 286 -7.65 -6.54 9.02
CA ASP A 286 -7.59 -5.16 9.55
C ASP A 286 -6.94 -5.12 10.94
N VAL A 287 -5.96 -6.00 11.22
CA VAL A 287 -5.26 -5.98 12.51
C VAL A 287 -4.33 -4.78 12.56
N GLU A 288 -4.63 -3.87 13.48
CA GLU A 288 -3.85 -2.66 13.78
C GLU A 288 -3.28 -2.74 15.20
N GLY A 289 -2.16 -2.06 15.44
CA GLY A 289 -1.56 -1.97 16.78
C GLY A 289 -0.05 -1.78 16.74
N GLU A 290 0.57 -1.82 17.91
CA GLU A 290 2.02 -1.85 18.05
C GLU A 290 2.52 -3.27 17.75
N ALA A 291 3.49 -3.39 16.83
CA ALA A 291 3.95 -4.66 16.28
C ALA A 291 4.32 -5.69 17.36
N ARG A 292 4.96 -5.23 18.44
CA ARG A 292 5.39 -6.09 19.56
C ARG A 292 4.23 -6.62 20.41
N GLU A 293 3.20 -5.81 20.58
CA GLU A 293 2.05 -6.15 21.42
C GLU A 293 1.21 -7.21 20.72
N VAL A 294 0.91 -7.00 19.44
CA VAL A 294 0.20 -7.96 18.59
C VAL A 294 0.97 -9.27 18.46
N ALA A 295 2.31 -9.21 18.30
CA ALA A 295 3.16 -10.41 18.28
C ALA A 295 3.06 -11.23 19.57
N THR A 296 3.01 -10.57 20.72
CA THR A 296 2.90 -11.23 22.03
C THR A 296 1.54 -11.91 22.21
N GLU A 297 0.47 -11.27 21.76
CA GLU A 297 -0.88 -11.85 21.77
C GLU A 297 -0.94 -13.09 20.86
N HIS A 298 -0.44 -12.98 19.63
CA HIS A 298 -0.44 -14.08 18.67
C HIS A 298 0.46 -15.24 19.12
N ALA A 299 1.60 -14.97 19.77
CA ALA A 299 2.43 -15.99 20.40
C ALA A 299 1.64 -16.82 21.41
N ARG A 300 0.81 -16.15 22.23
CA ARG A 300 -0.03 -16.80 23.24
C ARG A 300 -1.02 -17.78 22.61
N LEU A 301 -1.70 -17.36 21.55
CA LEU A 301 -2.63 -18.21 20.79
C LEU A 301 -1.91 -19.45 20.22
N ALA A 302 -0.70 -19.26 19.67
CA ALA A 302 0.10 -20.34 19.10
C ALA A 302 0.57 -21.34 20.16
N LEU A 303 1.06 -20.86 21.31
CA LEU A 303 1.46 -21.69 22.44
C LEU A 303 0.29 -22.47 23.03
N ASP A 304 -0.88 -21.83 23.16
CA ASP A 304 -2.09 -22.49 23.66
C ASP A 304 -2.57 -23.58 22.70
N ALA A 305 -2.56 -23.33 21.38
CA ALA A 305 -2.87 -24.34 20.37
C ALA A 305 -1.88 -25.51 20.41
N ARG A 306 -0.59 -25.19 20.58
CA ARG A 306 0.46 -26.20 20.71
C ARG A 306 0.25 -27.08 21.93
N ALA A 307 -0.09 -26.50 23.07
CA ALA A 307 -0.37 -27.22 24.31
C ALA A 307 -1.59 -28.16 24.19
N ARG A 308 -2.55 -27.82 23.32
CA ARG A 308 -3.71 -28.67 22.99
C ARG A 308 -3.40 -29.75 21.94
N GLY A 309 -2.20 -29.75 21.35
CA GLY A 309 -1.82 -30.69 20.29
C GLY A 309 -2.53 -30.43 18.96
N GLU A 310 -2.93 -29.18 18.71
CA GLU A 310 -3.62 -28.78 17.48
C GLU A 310 -2.65 -28.58 16.33
N LYS A 311 -3.10 -28.92 15.12
CA LYS A 311 -2.44 -28.55 13.87
C LYS A 311 -3.15 -27.34 13.27
N LEU A 312 -2.68 -26.14 13.62
CA LEU A 312 -3.36 -24.86 13.38
C LEU A 312 -2.47 -23.88 12.62
N ALA A 313 -3.05 -23.17 11.65
CA ALA A 313 -2.47 -21.99 11.04
C ALA A 313 -3.23 -20.75 11.55
N ILE A 314 -2.52 -19.83 12.19
CA ILE A 314 -3.07 -18.54 12.62
C ILE A 314 -2.69 -17.51 11.56
N LEU A 315 -3.69 -16.88 10.97
CA LEU A 315 -3.53 -15.89 9.91
C LEU A 315 -4.00 -14.53 10.37
N SER A 316 -3.25 -13.48 10.01
CA SER A 316 -3.70 -12.10 10.17
C SER A 316 -3.13 -11.23 9.06
N GLY A 317 -3.88 -10.22 8.66
CA GLY A 317 -3.41 -9.11 7.84
C GLY A 317 -3.66 -7.77 8.53
N GLY A 318 -3.40 -6.67 7.85
CA GLY A 318 -3.56 -5.31 8.36
C GLY A 318 -2.26 -4.54 8.31
N GLU A 319 -2.14 -3.48 9.10
CA GLU A 319 -0.95 -2.63 9.13
C GLU A 319 -0.54 -2.37 10.57
N LEU A 320 0.61 -2.91 10.96
CA LEU A 320 1.17 -2.68 12.28
C LEU A 320 2.05 -1.44 12.28
N THR A 321 2.15 -0.80 13.45
CA THR A 321 3.00 0.35 13.68
C THR A 321 4.16 0.00 14.58
N VAL A 322 5.23 0.79 14.48
CA VAL A 322 6.40 0.68 15.35
C VAL A 322 6.66 2.03 15.99
N THR A 323 6.67 2.06 17.31
CA THR A 323 7.21 3.18 18.06
C THR A 323 8.75 3.13 18.03
N ILE A 324 9.37 4.01 17.25
CA ILE A 324 10.84 4.11 17.15
C ILE A 324 11.43 4.62 18.47
N ARG A 325 12.32 3.82 19.06
CA ARG A 325 13.02 4.08 20.33
C ARG A 325 14.54 4.03 20.19
N GLY A 326 15.06 3.27 19.22
CA GLY A 326 16.49 3.14 18.92
C GLY A 326 16.92 3.72 17.58
N GLU A 327 18.13 3.38 17.17
CA GLU A 327 18.74 3.80 15.89
C GLU A 327 18.91 2.62 14.90
N GLY A 328 18.41 1.45 15.27
CA GLY A 328 18.42 0.24 14.46
C GLY A 328 17.65 0.35 13.16
N LYS A 329 17.81 -0.67 12.32
CA LYS A 329 17.08 -0.79 11.05
C LYS A 329 16.02 -1.88 11.18
N GLY A 330 14.80 -1.56 10.76
CA GLY A 330 13.68 -2.48 10.84
C GLY A 330 12.44 -1.96 10.13
N GLY A 331 11.40 -2.77 10.20
CA GLY A 331 10.05 -2.46 9.74
C GLY A 331 9.03 -3.20 10.61
N PRO A 332 7.74 -2.84 10.55
CA PRO A 332 6.69 -3.46 11.37
C PRO A 332 6.63 -4.99 11.30
N ASN A 333 6.79 -5.61 10.13
CA ASN A 333 6.73 -7.07 9.99
C ASN A 333 7.96 -7.76 10.60
N GLN A 334 9.15 -7.19 10.40
CA GLN A 334 10.37 -7.70 11.04
C GLN A 334 10.33 -7.49 12.55
N GLU A 335 9.82 -6.36 13.04
CA GLU A 335 9.70 -6.11 14.48
C GLU A 335 8.67 -7.05 15.12
N TYR A 336 7.54 -7.28 14.46
CA TYR A 336 6.55 -8.30 14.83
C TYR A 336 7.21 -9.68 14.88
N ALA A 337 7.96 -10.08 13.85
CA ALA A 337 8.62 -11.38 13.80
C ALA A 337 9.65 -11.56 14.93
N LEU A 338 10.43 -10.52 15.25
CA LEU A 338 11.41 -10.57 16.33
C LEU A 338 10.71 -10.67 17.71
N ALA A 339 9.68 -9.86 17.94
CA ALA A 339 8.90 -9.93 19.17
C ALA A 339 8.20 -11.29 19.32
N LEU A 340 7.68 -11.86 18.22
CA LEU A 340 7.08 -13.19 18.18
C LEU A 340 8.12 -14.26 18.54
N ALA A 341 9.32 -14.20 17.95
CA ALA A 341 10.40 -15.14 18.26
C ALA A 341 10.78 -15.12 19.74
N VAL A 342 10.87 -13.93 20.34
CA VAL A 342 11.14 -13.76 21.78
C VAL A 342 10.00 -14.34 22.63
N ALA A 343 8.75 -14.06 22.28
CA ALA A 343 7.59 -14.52 23.03
C ALA A 343 7.36 -16.05 22.93
N LEU A 344 7.73 -16.66 21.80
CA LEU A 344 7.66 -18.12 21.61
C LEU A 344 8.79 -18.88 22.32
N ASP A 345 9.88 -18.21 22.71
CA ASP A 345 11.06 -18.77 23.39
C ASP A 345 11.57 -20.10 22.80
N GLY A 346 11.57 -20.21 21.46
CA GLY A 346 12.05 -21.41 20.76
C GLY A 346 11.12 -22.63 20.87
N ALA A 347 9.83 -22.44 21.17
CA ALA A 347 8.86 -23.53 21.25
C ALA A 347 8.86 -24.43 20.01
N ASP A 348 9.02 -25.75 20.24
CA ASP A 348 9.03 -26.75 19.17
C ASP A 348 7.67 -26.91 18.50
N GLY A 349 7.69 -27.08 17.18
CA GLY A 349 6.48 -27.25 16.37
C GLY A 349 5.74 -25.96 16.06
N ILE A 350 6.34 -24.79 16.34
CA ILE A 350 5.81 -23.49 15.94
C ILE A 350 6.80 -22.81 14.98
N ALA A 351 6.28 -22.28 13.88
CA ALA A 351 7.03 -21.47 12.93
C ALA A 351 6.14 -20.37 12.36
N ALA A 352 6.73 -19.26 11.92
CA ALA A 352 5.97 -18.14 11.39
C ALA A 352 6.69 -17.42 10.24
N LEU A 353 5.90 -16.66 9.49
CA LEU A 353 6.33 -15.69 8.51
C LEU A 353 5.46 -14.44 8.67
N SER A 354 6.10 -13.28 8.69
CA SER A 354 5.45 -11.98 8.63
C SER A 354 6.05 -11.23 7.46
N GLY A 355 5.25 -10.66 6.58
CA GLY A 355 5.76 -9.78 5.54
C GLY A 355 4.73 -8.82 4.93
N ASP A 356 5.21 -7.69 4.45
CA ASP A 356 4.46 -6.73 3.64
C ASP A 356 4.30 -7.32 2.22
N THR A 357 3.05 -7.39 1.76
CA THR A 357 2.72 -7.94 0.45
C THR A 357 3.24 -7.12 -0.72
N ASP A 358 3.76 -5.90 -0.49
CA ASP A 358 4.46 -5.11 -1.50
C ASP A 358 5.91 -5.56 -1.76
N GLY A 359 6.47 -6.39 -0.87
CA GLY A 359 7.84 -6.89 -0.98
C GLY A 359 8.90 -6.10 -0.18
N THR A 360 8.50 -5.09 0.60
CA THR A 360 9.39 -4.26 1.44
C THR A 360 8.75 -3.89 2.78
N ASP A 361 9.52 -4.04 3.85
CA ASP A 361 9.13 -3.74 5.22
C ASP A 361 10.21 -2.88 5.87
N GLY A 362 9.96 -1.57 5.96
CA GLY A 362 10.99 -0.61 6.36
C GLY A 362 12.13 -0.48 5.33
N GLY A 363 13.33 -0.13 5.82
CA GLY A 363 14.52 0.00 4.97
C GLY A 363 14.73 1.38 4.33
N THR A 364 15.45 1.41 3.22
CA THR A 364 15.88 2.64 2.51
C THR A 364 15.06 2.96 1.27
N GLY A 365 14.09 2.10 0.94
CA GLY A 365 13.26 2.18 -0.26
C GLY A 365 13.85 1.45 -1.46
N LEU A 366 14.81 0.54 -1.27
CA LEU A 366 15.46 -0.22 -2.34
C LEU A 366 14.65 -1.47 -2.68
N ALA A 367 14.73 -1.92 -3.94
CA ALA A 367 14.14 -3.19 -4.39
C ALA A 367 14.73 -4.43 -3.66
N THR A 368 15.85 -4.27 -2.97
CA THR A 368 16.53 -5.32 -2.19
C THR A 368 16.18 -5.28 -0.71
N ASP A 369 15.40 -4.29 -0.26
CA ASP A 369 14.94 -4.23 1.13
C ASP A 369 14.08 -5.47 1.42
N PRO A 370 14.18 -6.04 2.63
CA PRO A 370 13.40 -7.21 3.00
C PRO A 370 11.92 -6.87 3.12
N ALA A 371 11.05 -7.83 2.79
CA ALA A 371 9.61 -7.72 2.98
C ALA A 371 9.18 -8.08 4.42
N GLY A 372 10.07 -8.65 5.22
CA GLY A 372 9.70 -9.26 6.50
C GLY A 372 10.72 -10.28 6.99
N ALA A 373 10.28 -11.25 7.78
CA ALA A 373 11.16 -12.30 8.30
C ALA A 373 10.44 -13.62 8.67
N PHE A 374 11.22 -14.70 8.67
CA PHE A 374 10.82 -16.00 9.19
C PHE A 374 11.16 -16.13 10.68
N VAL A 375 10.28 -16.82 11.42
CA VAL A 375 10.52 -17.27 12.78
C VAL A 375 10.47 -18.79 12.80
N LEU A 376 11.54 -19.42 13.23
CA LEU A 376 11.66 -20.88 13.38
C LEU A 376 11.99 -21.21 14.83
N SER A 377 11.77 -22.46 15.25
CA SER A 377 12.13 -22.89 16.62
C SER A 377 13.63 -22.71 16.91
N SER A 378 14.50 -22.79 15.89
CA SER A 378 15.93 -22.53 16.03
C SER A 378 16.35 -21.06 15.97
N THR A 379 15.44 -20.10 15.70
CA THR A 379 15.78 -18.68 15.51
C THR A 379 16.57 -18.10 16.68
N LEU A 380 16.10 -18.29 17.93
CA LEU A 380 16.81 -17.79 19.11
C LEU A 380 18.12 -18.52 19.37
N GLN A 381 18.20 -19.82 19.06
CA GLN A 381 19.44 -20.59 19.17
C GLN A 381 20.50 -20.05 18.21
N ARG A 382 20.12 -19.80 16.95
CA ARG A 382 21.02 -19.23 15.92
C ARG A 382 21.48 -17.82 16.30
N ALA A 383 20.59 -16.98 16.84
CA ALA A 383 20.95 -15.65 17.32
C ALA A 383 22.00 -15.70 18.44
N ARG A 384 21.80 -16.56 19.45
CA ARG A 384 22.78 -16.75 20.54
C ARG A 384 24.12 -17.27 20.00
N ALA A 385 24.10 -18.21 19.06
CA ALA A 385 25.32 -18.73 18.42
C ALA A 385 26.07 -17.66 17.62
N ALA A 386 25.35 -16.68 17.06
CA ALA A 386 25.90 -15.51 16.37
C ALA A 386 26.29 -14.35 17.32
N GLY A 387 26.05 -14.48 18.62
CA GLY A 387 26.38 -13.45 19.61
C GLY A 387 25.44 -12.24 19.62
N ILE A 388 24.22 -12.37 19.07
CA ILE A 388 23.21 -11.30 19.07
C ILE A 388 22.18 -11.58 20.17
N ASP A 389 21.87 -10.56 20.96
CA ASP A 389 20.77 -10.58 21.93
C ASP A 389 19.46 -10.14 21.26
N PRO A 390 18.45 -11.03 21.13
CA PRO A 390 17.15 -10.68 20.57
C PRO A 390 16.45 -9.52 21.30
N ALA A 391 16.57 -9.45 22.63
CA ALA A 391 15.91 -8.41 23.42
C ALA A 391 16.57 -7.04 23.22
N ALA A 392 17.90 -7.01 23.08
CA ALA A 392 18.65 -5.80 22.75
C ALA A 392 18.34 -5.30 21.35
N ALA A 393 18.34 -6.20 20.35
CA ALA A 393 17.98 -5.86 18.97
C ALA A 393 16.55 -5.32 18.89
N LEU A 394 15.61 -5.94 19.61
CA LEU A 394 14.25 -5.45 19.70
C LEU A 394 14.24 -4.06 20.37
N ALA A 395 14.88 -3.86 21.52
CA ALA A 395 14.94 -2.56 22.19
C ALA A 395 15.49 -1.43 21.31
N ASP A 396 16.44 -1.73 20.42
CA ASP A 396 17.06 -0.77 19.50
C ASP A 396 16.32 -0.62 18.15
N ASN A 397 15.20 -1.32 17.94
CA ASN A 397 14.50 -1.40 16.66
C ASN A 397 15.39 -1.94 15.50
N ASP A 398 16.35 -2.82 15.80
CA ASP A 398 17.28 -3.40 14.82
C ASP A 398 16.87 -4.81 14.36
N SER A 399 15.61 -4.96 13.95
CA SER A 399 15.09 -6.26 13.48
C SER A 399 15.74 -6.71 12.16
N THR A 400 16.09 -5.78 11.27
CA THR A 400 16.81 -6.10 10.02
C THR A 400 18.21 -6.63 10.33
N GLY A 401 18.98 -5.97 11.20
CA GLY A 401 20.31 -6.45 11.60
C GLY A 401 20.27 -7.84 12.23
N PHE A 402 19.27 -8.08 13.09
CA PHE A 402 19.02 -9.38 13.71
C PHE A 402 18.80 -10.48 12.66
N PHE A 403 17.78 -10.34 11.81
CA PHE A 403 17.39 -11.39 10.86
C PHE A 403 18.38 -11.55 9.72
N ALA A 404 19.06 -10.48 9.30
CA ALA A 404 20.14 -10.55 8.32
C ALA A 404 21.28 -11.44 8.81
N THR A 405 21.67 -11.31 10.08
CA THR A 405 22.80 -12.07 10.63
C THR A 405 22.52 -13.58 10.69
N ILE A 406 21.27 -13.96 10.94
CA ILE A 406 20.89 -15.38 11.04
C ILE A 406 20.31 -15.97 9.74
N GLY A 407 20.18 -15.17 8.67
CA GLY A 407 19.72 -15.62 7.35
C GLY A 407 18.21 -15.86 7.23
N ASP A 408 17.42 -15.09 7.97
CA ASP A 408 15.98 -15.32 8.16
C ASP A 408 15.11 -14.18 7.62
N LEU A 409 15.68 -13.24 6.87
CA LEU A 409 14.89 -12.22 6.16
C LEU A 409 14.06 -12.84 5.03
N LEU A 410 12.85 -12.33 4.85
CA LEU A 410 12.02 -12.57 3.68
C LEU A 410 12.40 -11.54 2.61
N GLN A 411 12.93 -11.99 1.46
CA GLN A 411 13.42 -11.10 0.39
C GLN A 411 12.90 -11.54 -0.99
N PRO A 412 11.59 -11.40 -1.27
CA PRO A 412 11.01 -11.76 -2.56
C PRO A 412 11.36 -10.76 -3.67
N GLY A 413 11.88 -9.58 -3.29
CA GLY A 413 11.93 -8.41 -4.16
C GLY A 413 10.55 -7.76 -4.30
N PRO A 414 10.40 -6.76 -5.18
CA PRO A 414 9.11 -6.12 -5.44
C PRO A 414 8.10 -7.14 -5.95
N THR A 415 7.01 -7.33 -5.22
CA THR A 415 5.91 -8.23 -5.64
C THR A 415 4.98 -7.58 -6.66
N HIS A 416 5.06 -6.25 -6.78
CA HIS A 416 4.26 -5.40 -7.64
C HIS A 416 2.74 -5.47 -7.40
N THR A 417 2.35 -5.76 -6.16
CA THR A 417 1.01 -5.51 -5.61
C THR A 417 1.12 -4.84 -4.24
N ASN A 418 0.00 -4.51 -3.58
CA ASN A 418 0.00 -4.14 -2.17
C ASN A 418 -1.41 -4.32 -1.60
N VAL A 419 -1.55 -5.17 -0.60
CA VAL A 419 -2.74 -5.40 0.21
C VAL A 419 -2.36 -5.53 1.70
N ASN A 420 -1.37 -4.73 2.11
CA ASN A 420 -0.80 -4.63 3.46
C ASN A 420 -0.05 -5.90 3.88
N ASP A 421 -0.06 -6.23 5.17
CA ASP A 421 0.71 -7.33 5.73
C ASP A 421 0.01 -8.67 5.54
N CYS A 422 0.81 -9.73 5.37
CA CYS A 422 0.38 -11.12 5.50
C CYS A 422 1.24 -11.82 6.56
N ARG A 423 0.58 -12.27 7.63
CA ARG A 423 1.22 -12.96 8.77
C ARG A 423 0.64 -14.36 8.91
N VAL A 424 1.55 -15.33 9.01
CA VAL A 424 1.23 -16.76 9.13
C VAL A 424 2.00 -17.34 10.31
N ILE A 425 1.31 -17.98 11.25
CA ILE A 425 1.93 -18.84 12.27
C ILE A 425 1.41 -20.25 12.09
N LEU A 426 2.30 -21.21 11.86
CA LEU A 426 2.01 -22.63 11.78
C LEU A 426 2.35 -23.30 13.10
N VAL A 427 1.38 -24.04 13.63
CA VAL A 427 1.47 -24.90 14.82
C VAL A 427 1.27 -26.34 14.36
N GLY A 428 2.23 -27.21 14.65
CA GLY A 428 2.34 -28.56 14.07
C GLY A 428 2.36 -29.72 15.06
#